data_AF-A0A7S4BQQ5-F1
#
_entry.id   AF-A0A7S4BQQ5-F1
#
_cell.length_a   1.000
_cell.length_b   1.000
_cell.length_c   1.000
_cell.angle_alpha   90.00
_cell.angle_beta   90.00
_cell.angle_gamma   90.00
#
_symmetry.space_group_name_H-M   'P 1'
#
loop_
_entity.id
_entity.type
_entity.pdbx_description
1 polymer ?
#
loop_
_entity_poly.entity_id
_entity_poly.type
_entity_poly.pdbx_seq_one_letter_code
_entity_poly.pdbx_strand_id
1 'polypeptide(L)'
;MDKPVIRAIFSDLDGTLIHFPIWFEKHGVSMSDADHEKHSAIVTNAQGESRRCRLLPKTTMGDGVVSDRTVELVAQLRKAGVLFFIVTGARKSTVLERLPFLPDADAVVGESGSRMYVEGKLDEEWQQRLLPVCGPIDRAMDPESRPEPLWKFCSLLKARGAPPRKIEPLCLSLSHTRSHGASFVSRHIHTLSLRPRALSASASMLNHARACAP
;
A
#
# COMPACT_ATOMS: atom_id res chain seq x y z
N MET A 1 14.80 8.54 -28.35
CA MET A 1 13.95 8.96 -27.22
C MET A 1 14.57 8.38 -25.97
N ASP A 2 14.87 9.22 -24.99
CA ASP A 2 15.45 8.73 -23.74
C ASP A 2 14.44 7.89 -22.98
N LYS A 3 14.92 6.78 -22.41
CA LYS A 3 14.08 5.88 -21.63
C LYS A 3 13.63 6.58 -20.35
N PRO A 4 12.35 6.52 -19.96
CA PRO A 4 11.89 7.14 -18.71
C PRO A 4 12.63 6.55 -17.51
N VAL A 5 13.15 7.43 -16.66
CA VAL A 5 13.85 7.06 -15.41
C VAL A 5 12.81 6.93 -14.30
N ILE A 6 12.71 5.75 -13.70
CA ILE A 6 11.84 5.50 -12.54
C ILE A 6 12.48 6.16 -11.31
N ARG A 7 11.74 7.02 -10.62
CA ARG A 7 12.20 7.76 -9.44
C ARG A 7 11.59 7.27 -8.13
N ALA A 8 10.37 6.74 -8.18
CA ALA A 8 9.63 6.31 -7.02
C ALA A 8 8.73 5.12 -7.35
N ILE A 9 8.51 4.25 -6.36
CA ILE A 9 7.57 3.13 -6.39
C ILE A 9 6.68 3.23 -5.16
N PHE A 10 5.38 3.08 -5.37
CA PHE A 10 4.38 3.01 -4.31
C PHE A 10 3.81 1.61 -4.34
N SER A 11 4.00 0.86 -3.26
CA SER A 11 3.49 -0.50 -3.12
C SER A 11 2.38 -0.55 -2.09
N ASP A 12 1.31 -1.25 -2.41
CA ASP A 12 0.41 -1.74 -1.39
C ASP A 12 1.11 -2.79 -0.49
N LEU A 13 0.52 -3.09 0.66
CA LEU A 13 1.09 -4.00 1.66
C LEU A 13 0.43 -5.38 1.64
N ASP A 14 -0.82 -5.49 2.09
CA ASP A 14 -1.51 -6.78 2.27
C ASP A 14 -2.05 -7.30 0.93
N GLY A 15 -1.56 -8.46 0.49
CA GLY A 15 -1.86 -9.05 -0.81
C GLY A 15 -0.88 -8.65 -1.91
N THR A 16 0.00 -7.68 -1.64
CA THR A 16 1.04 -7.22 -2.58
C THR A 16 2.44 -7.59 -2.10
N LEU A 17 2.85 -7.14 -0.90
CA LEU A 17 4.14 -7.49 -0.30
C LEU A 17 4.00 -8.63 0.72
N ILE A 18 2.90 -8.60 1.49
CA ILE A 18 2.55 -9.63 2.47
C ILE A 18 1.53 -10.56 1.83
N HIS A 19 1.74 -11.86 1.96
CA HIS A 19 0.76 -12.87 1.59
C HIS A 19 0.37 -13.69 2.80
N PHE A 20 -0.86 -14.22 2.79
CA PHE A 20 -1.41 -15.00 3.89
C PHE A 20 -1.71 -16.43 3.39
N PRO A 21 -1.38 -17.48 4.17
CA PRO A 21 -1.60 -18.88 3.76
C PRO A 21 -3.01 -19.18 3.28
N ILE A 22 -4.02 -18.65 3.98
CA ILE A 22 -5.44 -18.80 3.62
C ILE A 22 -5.77 -18.37 2.17
N TRP A 23 -4.96 -17.51 1.56
CA TRP A 23 -5.16 -17.06 0.18
C TRP A 23 -4.43 -17.89 -0.87
N PHE A 24 -3.30 -18.52 -0.52
CA PHE A 24 -2.46 -19.23 -1.47
C PHE A 24 -2.50 -20.76 -1.34
N GLU A 25 -2.98 -21.31 -0.21
CA GLU A 25 -3.13 -22.76 -0.02
C GLU A 25 -4.03 -23.39 -1.08
N LYS A 26 -5.11 -22.69 -1.45
CA LYS A 26 -6.01 -23.10 -2.55
C LYS A 26 -5.34 -23.17 -3.93
N HIS A 27 -4.14 -22.61 -4.06
CA HIS A 27 -3.35 -22.61 -5.29
C HIS A 27 -2.17 -23.60 -5.23
N GLY A 28 -2.17 -24.52 -4.26
CA GLY A 28 -1.12 -25.52 -4.09
C GLY A 28 0.18 -24.96 -3.52
N VAL A 29 0.13 -23.78 -2.89
CA VAL A 29 1.25 -23.20 -2.17
C VAL A 29 1.13 -23.56 -0.69
N SER A 30 2.17 -24.10 -0.08
CA SER A 30 2.19 -24.48 1.34
C SER A 30 3.22 -23.68 2.13
N MET A 31 2.99 -23.56 3.44
CA MET A 31 3.94 -22.99 4.39
C MET A 31 4.42 -24.08 5.36
N SER A 32 5.73 -24.20 5.54
CA SER A 32 6.37 -25.10 6.49
C SER A 32 7.38 -24.34 7.35
N ASP A 33 7.90 -25.01 8.39
CA ASP A 33 9.01 -24.51 9.23
C ASP A 33 8.77 -23.10 9.81
N ALA A 34 7.52 -22.83 10.21
CA ALA A 34 7.15 -21.57 10.82
C ALA A 34 7.74 -21.48 12.24
N ASP A 35 8.66 -20.53 12.42
CA ASP A 35 9.33 -20.22 13.67
C ASP A 35 9.00 -18.77 14.05
N HIS A 36 8.09 -18.62 15.01
CA HIS A 36 7.61 -17.31 15.47
C HIS A 36 8.66 -16.54 16.29
N GLU A 37 9.57 -17.23 16.97
CA GLU A 37 10.64 -16.59 17.73
C GLU A 37 11.70 -15.99 16.79
N LYS A 38 12.03 -16.72 15.72
CA LYS A 38 12.97 -16.26 14.68
C LYS A 38 12.32 -15.46 13.57
N HIS A 39 10.99 -15.33 13.59
CA HIS A 39 10.22 -14.66 12.54
C HIS A 39 10.55 -15.20 11.14
N SER A 40 10.57 -16.53 10.98
CA SER A 40 10.92 -17.18 9.71
C SER A 40 9.94 -18.27 9.32
N ALA A 41 9.76 -18.49 8.03
CA ALA A 41 9.00 -19.61 7.47
C ALA A 41 9.57 -20.00 6.10
N ILE A 42 9.25 -21.21 5.64
CA ILE A 42 9.48 -21.66 4.26
C ILE A 42 8.15 -21.72 3.54
N VAL A 43 8.07 -21.10 2.36
CA VAL A 43 6.89 -21.17 1.49
C VAL A 43 7.25 -21.94 0.23
N THR A 44 6.51 -23.00 -0.06
CA THR A 44 6.74 -23.87 -1.22
C THR A 44 5.57 -23.76 -2.19
N ASN A 45 5.83 -23.47 -3.46
CA ASN A 45 4.77 -23.37 -4.48
C ASN A 45 4.35 -24.74 -5.03
N ALA A 46 3.34 -24.75 -5.90
CA ALA A 46 2.81 -25.98 -6.52
C ALA A 46 3.82 -26.72 -7.42
N GLN A 47 4.92 -26.07 -7.80
CA GLN A 47 6.02 -26.66 -8.57
C GLN A 47 7.13 -27.22 -7.69
N GLY A 48 7.00 -27.13 -6.35
CA GLY A 48 8.01 -27.57 -5.40
C GLY A 48 9.16 -26.58 -5.19
N GLU A 49 9.07 -25.34 -5.70
CA GLU A 49 10.05 -24.30 -5.42
C GLU A 49 9.81 -23.73 -4.02
N SER A 50 10.80 -23.87 -3.15
CA SER A 50 10.78 -23.34 -1.79
C SER A 50 11.50 -22.01 -1.68
N ARG A 51 10.94 -21.09 -0.89
CA ARG A 51 11.54 -19.78 -0.60
C ARG A 51 11.50 -19.52 0.89
N ARG A 52 12.58 -18.89 1.38
CA ARG A 52 12.59 -18.33 2.72
C ARG A 52 11.75 -17.06 2.75
N CYS A 53 10.93 -16.98 3.78
CA CYS A 53 10.08 -15.86 4.09
C CYS A 53 10.28 -15.43 5.54
N ARG A 54 10.08 -14.15 5.79
CA ARG A 54 9.93 -13.62 7.14
C ARG A 54 8.48 -13.82 7.56
N LEU A 55 8.30 -14.34 8.77
CA LEU A 55 7.01 -14.55 9.39
C LEU A 55 6.65 -13.32 10.22
N LEU A 56 5.56 -12.65 9.86
CA LEU A 56 5.14 -11.42 10.50
C LEU A 56 4.32 -11.72 11.78
N PRO A 57 4.28 -10.77 12.74
CA PRO A 57 3.36 -10.86 13.87
C PRO A 57 1.93 -11.12 13.43
N LYS A 58 1.29 -12.06 14.13
CA LYS A 58 -0.03 -12.56 13.80
C LYS A 58 -1.08 -11.46 13.90
N THR A 59 -1.99 -11.42 12.94
CA THR A 59 -3.13 -10.50 12.93
C THR A 59 -4.43 -11.28 12.90
N THR A 60 -5.57 -10.58 12.84
CA THR A 60 -6.89 -11.22 12.62
C THR A 60 -6.96 -12.04 11.33
N MET A 61 -6.11 -11.73 10.34
CA MET A 61 -6.01 -12.47 9.07
C MET A 61 -5.08 -13.69 9.14
N GLY A 62 -4.52 -13.98 10.31
CA GLY A 62 -3.53 -15.04 10.50
C GLY A 62 -2.09 -14.58 10.29
N ASP A 63 -1.25 -15.54 9.96
CA ASP A 63 0.20 -15.37 9.80
C ASP A 63 0.51 -14.78 8.42
N GLY A 64 1.00 -13.55 8.40
CA GLY A 64 1.48 -12.92 7.17
C GLY A 64 2.92 -13.35 6.90
N VAL A 65 3.27 -13.51 5.62
CA VAL A 65 4.66 -13.77 5.19
C VAL A 65 5.11 -12.79 4.12
N VAL A 66 6.38 -12.39 4.18
CA VAL A 66 7.07 -11.64 3.12
C VAL A 66 8.32 -12.41 2.70
N SER A 67 8.54 -12.60 1.40
CA SER A 67 9.73 -13.32 0.93
C SER A 67 11.00 -12.50 1.16
N ASP A 68 12.07 -13.14 1.61
CA ASP A 68 13.39 -12.49 1.70
C ASP A 68 13.83 -11.93 0.34
N ARG A 69 13.46 -12.61 -0.76
CA ARG A 69 13.75 -12.16 -2.11
C ARG A 69 13.12 -10.80 -2.42
N THR A 70 11.91 -10.54 -1.93
CA THR A 70 11.24 -9.25 -2.10
C THR A 70 12.01 -8.16 -1.37
N VAL A 71 12.49 -8.45 -0.15
CA VAL A 71 13.26 -7.49 0.64
C VAL A 71 14.59 -7.14 -0.04
N GLU A 72 15.30 -8.15 -0.55
CA GLU A 72 16.53 -7.95 -1.33
C GLU A 72 16.29 -7.07 -2.56
N LEU A 73 15.22 -7.33 -3.31
CA LEU A 73 14.89 -6.58 -4.52
C LEU A 73 14.57 -5.11 -4.22
N VAL A 74 13.83 -4.84 -3.14
CA VAL A 74 13.57 -3.46 -2.70
C VAL A 74 14.87 -2.77 -2.28
N ALA A 75 15.75 -3.45 -1.55
CA ALA A 75 17.06 -2.90 -1.19
C ALA A 75 17.91 -2.55 -2.43
N GLN A 76 17.88 -3.38 -3.47
CA GLN A 76 18.56 -3.10 -4.74
C GLN A 76 17.97 -1.87 -5.46
N LEU A 77 16.64 -1.74 -5.48
CA LEU A 77 15.96 -0.56 -6.05
C LEU A 77 16.36 0.73 -5.33
N ARG A 78 16.34 0.71 -3.99
CA ARG A 78 16.73 1.86 -3.16
C ARG A 78 18.20 2.22 -3.36
N LYS A 79 19.10 1.23 -3.43
CA LYS A 79 20.52 1.45 -3.75
C LYS A 79 20.73 2.09 -5.12
N ALA A 80 19.81 1.87 -6.07
CA ALA A 80 19.81 2.52 -7.38
C ALA A 80 19.20 3.94 -7.37
N GLY A 81 18.85 4.49 -6.20
CA GLY A 81 18.27 5.84 -6.05
C GLY A 81 16.76 5.91 -6.32
N VAL A 82 16.06 4.78 -6.32
CA VAL A 82 14.60 4.74 -6.43
C VAL A 82 13.99 4.84 -5.04
N LEU A 83 13.11 5.81 -4.82
CA LEU A 83 12.35 5.92 -3.58
C LEU A 83 11.30 4.81 -3.51
N PHE A 84 11.15 4.17 -2.35
CA PHE A 84 10.19 3.10 -2.12
C PHE A 84 9.24 3.48 -0.99
N PHE A 85 7.95 3.51 -1.31
CA PHE A 85 6.88 3.85 -0.38
C PHE A 85 5.96 2.66 -0.19
N ILE A 86 5.59 2.39 1.06
CA ILE A 86 4.51 1.44 1.38
C ILE A 86 3.24 2.25 1.64
N VAL A 87 2.13 1.92 1.00
CA VAL A 87 0.83 2.59 1.18
C VAL A 87 -0.20 1.54 1.53
N THR A 88 -0.81 1.61 2.70
CA THR A 88 -1.66 0.54 3.22
C THR A 88 -2.90 1.05 3.94
N GLY A 89 -3.96 0.25 3.89
CA GLY A 89 -5.13 0.40 4.75
C GLY A 89 -4.95 -0.14 6.17
N ALA A 90 -3.82 -0.77 6.48
CA ALA A 90 -3.55 -1.36 7.79
C ALA A 90 -3.56 -0.32 8.92
N ARG A 91 -3.99 -0.76 10.11
CA ARG A 91 -4.05 0.05 11.33
C ARG A 91 -2.65 0.43 11.81
N LYS A 92 -2.53 1.53 12.56
CA LYS A 92 -1.26 1.96 13.19
C LYS A 92 -0.53 0.82 13.89
N SER A 93 -1.19 0.08 14.77
CA SER A 93 -0.55 -1.01 15.54
C SER A 93 0.01 -2.07 14.61
N THR A 94 -0.78 -2.52 13.63
CA THR A 94 -0.38 -3.50 12.63
C THR A 94 0.82 -3.04 11.81
N VAL A 95 0.84 -1.78 11.37
CA VAL A 95 2.00 -1.23 10.64
C VAL A 95 3.23 -1.26 11.53
N LEU A 96 3.17 -0.66 12.73
CA LEU A 96 4.33 -0.52 13.62
C LEU A 96 4.90 -1.86 14.09
N GLU A 97 4.05 -2.83 14.41
CA GLU A 97 4.49 -4.19 14.79
C GLU A 97 5.18 -4.92 13.64
N ARG A 98 4.75 -4.66 12.39
CA ARG A 98 5.29 -5.32 11.20
C ARG A 98 6.53 -4.65 10.62
N LEU A 99 6.71 -3.34 10.84
CA LEU A 99 7.81 -2.55 10.27
C LEU A 99 9.19 -3.23 10.35
N PRO A 100 9.60 -3.86 11.47
CA PRO A 100 10.91 -4.50 11.56
C PRO A 100 11.12 -5.68 10.58
N PHE A 101 10.03 -6.25 10.06
CA PHE A 101 10.06 -7.43 9.19
C PHE A 101 9.87 -7.07 7.71
N LEU A 102 9.39 -5.86 7.41
CA LEU A 102 9.12 -5.41 6.06
C LEU A 102 10.40 -5.02 5.31
N PRO A 103 10.36 -4.89 3.97
CA PRO A 103 11.41 -4.20 3.24
C PRO A 103 11.54 -2.76 3.74
N ASP A 104 12.77 -2.25 3.81
CA ASP A 104 12.99 -0.85 4.14
C ASP A 104 12.27 0.06 3.14
N ALA A 105 11.59 1.08 3.67
CA ALA A 105 10.85 2.07 2.89
C ALA A 105 11.26 3.48 3.31
N ASP A 106 11.21 4.41 2.37
CA ASP A 106 11.52 5.82 2.61
C ASP A 106 10.37 6.52 3.35
N ALA A 107 9.12 6.06 3.13
CA ALA A 107 8.02 6.31 4.05
C ALA A 107 6.97 5.19 3.98
N VAL A 108 6.23 5.04 5.08
CA VAL A 108 5.08 4.13 5.17
C VAL A 108 3.83 4.94 5.47
N VAL A 109 2.85 4.86 4.58
CA VAL A 109 1.58 5.56 4.69
C VAL A 109 0.51 4.55 5.11
N GLY A 110 0.05 4.63 6.36
CA GLY A 110 -0.95 3.75 6.94
C GLY A 110 -2.35 4.35 7.01
N GLU A 111 -3.31 3.56 7.47
CA GLU A 111 -4.70 3.98 7.72
C GLU A 111 -5.30 4.76 6.55
N SER A 112 -5.13 4.21 5.34
CA SER A 112 -5.68 4.75 4.08
C SER A 112 -5.20 6.18 3.76
N GLY A 113 -3.96 6.52 4.10
CA GLY A 113 -3.38 7.82 3.77
C GLY A 113 -3.26 8.78 4.96
N SER A 114 -3.91 8.48 6.08
CA SER A 114 -4.04 9.45 7.18
C SER A 114 -2.81 9.55 8.07
N ARG A 115 -1.98 8.50 8.14
CA ARG A 115 -0.71 8.52 8.89
C ARG A 115 0.45 8.24 7.97
N MET A 116 1.50 9.05 8.06
CA MET A 116 2.77 8.81 7.39
C MET A 116 3.84 8.59 8.44
N TYR A 117 4.67 7.56 8.21
CA TYR A 117 5.82 7.25 9.04
C TYR A 117 7.09 7.41 8.20
N VAL A 118 8.01 8.23 8.68
CA VAL A 118 9.35 8.42 8.09
C VAL A 118 10.35 7.93 9.13
N GLU A 119 11.21 6.98 8.74
CA GLU A 119 12.16 6.33 9.66
C GLU A 119 11.48 5.75 10.91
N GLY A 120 10.26 5.20 10.75
CA GLY A 120 9.47 4.64 11.84
C GLY A 120 8.82 5.67 12.78
N LYS A 121 9.03 6.97 12.55
CA LYS A 121 8.44 8.06 13.34
C LYS A 121 7.25 8.66 12.61
N LEU A 122 6.20 9.01 13.35
CA LEU A 122 5.01 9.65 12.80
C LEU A 122 5.37 11.07 12.30
N ASP A 123 4.96 11.38 11.07
CA ASP A 123 5.02 12.73 10.51
C ASP A 123 3.80 13.53 11.00
N GLU A 124 4.03 14.36 12.03
CA GLU A 124 2.98 15.19 12.62
C GLU A 124 2.52 16.29 11.67
N GLU A 125 3.40 16.83 10.83
CA GLU A 125 3.04 17.87 9.86
C GLU A 125 2.06 17.32 8.82
N TRP A 126 2.33 16.12 8.29
CA TRP A 126 1.42 15.40 7.42
C TRP A 126 0.03 15.23 8.06
N GLN A 127 0.00 14.80 9.32
CA GLN A 127 -1.25 14.62 10.05
C GLN A 127 -2.01 15.94 10.23
N GLN A 128 -1.32 17.03 10.61
CA GLN A 128 -1.94 18.34 10.77
C GLN A 128 -2.51 18.87 9.45
N ARG A 129 -1.82 18.64 8.33
CA ARG A 129 -2.30 19.04 7.00
C ARG A 129 -3.58 18.30 6.58
N LEU A 130 -3.75 17.06 7.01
CA LEU A 130 -4.94 16.25 6.69
C LEU A 130 -6.09 16.46 7.68
N LEU A 131 -5.83 16.99 8.88
CA LEU A 131 -6.84 17.19 9.92
C LEU A 131 -8.09 17.96 9.43
N PRO A 132 -7.99 19.06 8.65
CA PRO A 132 -9.17 19.78 8.16
C PRO A 132 -10.02 18.98 7.15
N VAL A 133 -9.43 17.97 6.50
CA VAL A 133 -10.07 17.19 5.43
C VAL A 133 -10.62 15.85 5.95
N CYS A 134 -9.86 15.19 6.83
CA CYS A 134 -10.12 13.84 7.31
C CYS A 134 -10.67 13.80 8.74
N GLY A 135 -10.45 14.87 9.51
CA GLY A 135 -10.73 14.92 10.95
C GLY A 135 -9.66 14.23 11.80
N PRO A 136 -9.79 14.28 13.13
CA PRO A 136 -8.94 13.54 14.06
C PRO A 136 -9.10 12.04 13.82
N ILE A 137 -7.96 11.36 13.67
CA ILE A 137 -7.92 9.92 13.33
C ILE A 137 -8.48 9.06 14.46
N ASP A 138 -8.16 9.41 15.72
CA ASP A 138 -8.56 8.65 16.90
C ASP A 138 -10.01 8.96 17.35
N ARG A 139 -10.81 9.65 16.52
CA ARG A 139 -12.21 9.95 16.85
C ARG A 139 -13.06 8.69 16.75
N ALA A 140 -13.65 8.29 17.88
CA ALA A 140 -14.69 7.26 17.94
C ALA A 140 -16.01 7.82 17.37
N MET A 141 -16.13 7.84 16.04
CA MET A 141 -17.32 8.29 15.33
C MET A 141 -17.50 7.49 14.04
N ASP A 142 -18.75 7.09 13.78
CA ASP A 142 -19.12 6.38 12.56
C ASP A 142 -18.73 7.21 11.33
N PRO A 143 -18.12 6.59 10.29
CA PRO A 143 -17.72 7.28 9.07
C PRO A 143 -18.81 8.15 8.42
N GLU A 144 -20.08 7.75 8.54
CA GLU A 144 -21.23 8.43 7.94
C GLU A 144 -21.63 9.70 8.69
N SER A 145 -21.28 9.79 9.97
CA SER A 145 -21.58 10.93 10.85
C SER A 145 -20.45 11.97 10.88
N ARG A 146 -19.33 11.71 10.20
CA ARG A 146 -18.16 12.58 10.24
C ARG A 146 -18.40 13.87 9.43
N PRO A 147 -18.22 15.06 10.04
CA PRO A 147 -18.55 16.33 9.39
C PRO A 147 -17.50 16.82 8.39
N GLU A 148 -16.33 16.17 8.30
CA GLU A 148 -15.23 16.65 7.47
C GLU A 148 -15.48 16.42 5.97
N PRO A 149 -14.84 17.23 5.09
CA PRO A 149 -15.10 17.22 3.65
C PRO A 149 -14.99 15.84 2.98
N LEU A 150 -13.99 15.04 3.35
CA LEU A 150 -13.80 13.70 2.77
C LEU A 150 -14.99 12.79 3.07
N TRP A 151 -15.44 12.79 4.32
CA TRP A 151 -16.53 11.92 4.75
C TRP A 151 -17.88 12.38 4.20
N LYS A 152 -18.11 13.70 4.12
CA LYS A 152 -19.25 14.26 3.38
C LYS A 152 -19.27 13.81 1.93
N PHE A 153 -18.12 13.84 1.26
CA PHE A 153 -18.00 13.36 -0.12
C PHE A 153 -18.29 11.86 -0.23
N CYS A 154 -17.76 11.04 0.69
CA CYS A 154 -18.09 9.60 0.76
C CYS A 154 -19.58 9.35 0.94
N SER A 155 -20.25 10.08 1.84
CA SER A 155 -21.70 9.98 2.06
C SER A 155 -22.49 10.40 0.82
N LEU A 156 -22.05 11.44 0.10
CA LEU A 156 -22.64 11.84 -1.17
C LEU A 156 -22.49 10.77 -2.26
N LEU A 157 -21.35 10.09 -2.34
CA LEU A 157 -21.15 8.98 -3.27
C LEU A 157 -22.10 7.80 -2.94
N LYS A 158 -22.20 7.42 -1.67
CA LYS A 158 -23.14 6.38 -1.21
C LYS A 158 -24.59 6.73 -1.56
N ALA A 159 -25.01 7.96 -1.29
CA ALA A 159 -26.37 8.43 -1.56
C ALA A 159 -26.72 8.42 -3.06
N ARG A 160 -25.72 8.57 -3.94
CA ARG A 160 -25.88 8.47 -5.41
C ARG A 160 -25.95 7.03 -5.91
N GLY A 161 -25.97 6.04 -5.00
CA GLY A 161 -25.92 4.64 -5.37
C GLY A 161 -24.61 4.29 -6.08
N ALA A 162 -23.53 5.08 -5.93
CA ALA A 162 -22.21 4.59 -6.27
C ALA A 162 -21.93 3.50 -5.24
N PRO A 163 -22.01 2.20 -5.61
CA PRO A 163 -21.72 1.18 -4.63
C PRO A 163 -20.31 1.48 -4.11
N PRO A 164 -20.01 1.21 -2.83
CA PRO A 164 -18.63 0.95 -2.49
C PRO A 164 -18.26 -0.19 -3.43
N ARG A 165 -17.57 0.12 -4.53
CA ARG A 165 -17.03 -0.92 -5.38
C ARG A 165 -16.12 -1.64 -4.41
N LYS A 166 -16.49 -2.86 -4.01
CA LYS A 166 -15.47 -3.82 -3.63
C LYS A 166 -14.50 -3.71 -4.79
N ILE A 167 -13.34 -3.11 -4.52
CA ILE A 167 -12.26 -3.19 -5.47
C ILE A 167 -11.96 -4.68 -5.41
N GLU A 168 -12.64 -5.46 -6.26
CA GLU A 168 -12.22 -6.80 -6.50
C GLU A 168 -10.76 -6.64 -6.91
N PRO A 169 -9.82 -7.35 -6.25
CA PRO A 169 -8.43 -7.26 -6.62
C PRO A 169 -8.41 -7.49 -8.12
N LEU A 170 -7.92 -6.50 -8.87
CA LEU A 170 -7.86 -6.56 -10.31
C LEU A 170 -6.88 -7.70 -10.60
N CYS A 171 -7.40 -8.93 -10.63
CA CYS A 171 -6.64 -10.11 -10.97
C CYS A 171 -6.44 -9.97 -12.46
N LEU A 172 -5.36 -9.29 -12.83
CA LEU A 172 -4.84 -9.32 -14.18
C LEU A 172 -4.58 -10.80 -14.47
N SER A 173 -5.57 -11.45 -15.09
CA SER A 173 -5.42 -12.77 -15.66
C SER A 173 -4.26 -12.68 -16.64
N LEU A 174 -3.10 -13.19 -16.20
CA LEU A 174 -1.93 -13.37 -17.03
C LEU A 174 -2.26 -14.47 -18.03
N SER A 175 -2.83 -14.10 -19.17
CA SER A 175 -2.87 -14.94 -20.35
C SER A 175 -1.42 -15.23 -20.76
N HIS A 176 -0.94 -16.42 -20.39
CA HIS A 176 0.37 -16.93 -20.77
C HIS A 176 0.39 -17.12 -22.29
N THR A 177 0.96 -16.16 -23.01
CA THR A 177 1.56 -16.47 -24.31
C THR A 177 2.91 -17.12 -24.01
N ARG A 178 2.96 -18.46 -24.14
CA ARG A 178 4.21 -19.23 -24.04
C ARG A 178 5.18 -18.73 -25.11
N SER A 179 6.12 -17.87 -24.75
CA SER A 179 7.39 -17.78 -25.45
C SER A 179 8.34 -18.78 -24.79
N HIS A 180 8.84 -19.71 -25.58
CA HIS A 180 9.87 -20.64 -25.14
C HIS A 180 11.17 -19.87 -24.97
N GLY A 181 11.72 -19.88 -23.76
CA GLY A 181 13.11 -19.47 -23.49
C GLY A 181 13.26 -18.25 -22.57
N ALA A 182 14.02 -18.46 -21.50
CA ALA A 182 14.61 -17.48 -20.58
C ALA A 182 13.78 -16.99 -19.37
N SER A 183 14.22 -17.46 -18.19
CA SER A 183 14.19 -16.83 -16.86
C SER A 183 12.94 -16.01 -16.46
N PHE A 184 12.12 -16.60 -15.60
CA PHE A 184 10.95 -15.97 -15.00
C PHE A 184 11.34 -15.00 -13.86
N VAL A 185 11.66 -13.75 -14.21
CA VAL A 185 11.63 -12.62 -13.28
C VAL A 185 10.30 -11.91 -13.52
N SER A 186 9.32 -12.11 -12.64
CA SER A 186 8.05 -11.41 -12.73
C SER A 186 8.24 -9.93 -12.43
N ARG A 187 8.29 -9.12 -13.49
CA ARG A 187 8.21 -7.66 -13.47
C ARG A 187 6.74 -7.27 -13.37
N HIS A 188 6.29 -6.83 -12.21
CA HIS A 188 5.09 -6.01 -12.09
C HIS A 188 5.42 -4.78 -11.23
N ILE A 189 6.13 -3.84 -11.84
CA ILE A 189 6.21 -2.46 -11.34
C ILE A 189 5.16 -1.67 -12.13
N HIS A 190 4.07 -1.27 -11.49
CA HIS A 190 3.17 -0.29 -12.07
C HIS A 190 3.93 1.03 -12.20
N THR A 191 4.35 1.35 -13.43
CA THR A 191 5.02 2.62 -13.72
C THR A 191 3.93 3.67 -13.90
N LEU A 192 3.58 4.39 -12.84
CA LEU A 192 2.78 5.61 -12.96
C LEU A 192 3.66 6.68 -13.62
N SER A 193 3.59 6.78 -14.94
CA SER A 193 4.15 7.92 -15.67
C SER A 193 3.28 9.14 -15.40
N LEU A 194 3.65 9.92 -14.37
CA LEU A 194 3.12 11.25 -14.17
C LEU A 194 3.60 12.13 -15.33
N ARG A 195 2.75 12.36 -16.33
CA ARG A 195 2.98 13.44 -17.30
C ARG A 195 2.94 14.76 -16.52
N PRO A 196 3.92 15.65 -16.65
CA PRO A 196 3.80 16.99 -16.10
C PRO A 196 2.61 17.67 -16.77
N ARG A 197 1.50 17.84 -16.03
CA ARG A 197 0.50 18.84 -16.39
C ARG A 197 1.18 20.18 -16.17
N ALA A 198 1.30 20.97 -17.25
CA ALA A 198 1.67 22.36 -17.16
C ALA A 198 0.83 23.03 -16.06
N LEU A 199 1.51 23.56 -15.05
CA LEU A 199 0.92 24.42 -14.03
C LEU A 199 0.49 25.71 -14.74
N SER A 200 -0.75 25.76 -15.24
CA SER A 200 -1.39 27.06 -15.46
C SER A 200 -1.92 27.50 -14.09
N ALA A 201 -1.24 28.47 -13.49
CA ALA A 201 -1.74 29.18 -12.34
C ALA A 201 -3.12 29.76 -12.68
N SER A 202 -4.16 29.28 -12.01
CA SER A 202 -5.47 29.94 -12.00
C SER A 202 -5.81 30.27 -10.56
N ALA A 203 -5.30 31.43 -10.13
CA ALA A 203 -5.73 32.11 -8.92
C ALA A 203 -7.13 32.67 -9.16
N SER A 204 -8.17 31.87 -8.88
CA SER A 204 -9.57 32.33 -8.97
C SER A 204 -10.51 31.40 -8.21
N MET A 205 -10.33 31.22 -6.90
CA MET A 205 -11.36 30.62 -6.01
C MET A 205 -11.26 31.09 -4.56
N LEU A 206 -10.93 32.37 -4.31
CA LEU A 206 -10.91 32.96 -2.96
C LEU A 206 -11.60 34.34 -2.83
N ASN A 207 -12.31 34.81 -3.86
CA ASN A 207 -13.00 36.12 -3.86
C ASN A 207 -14.54 36.03 -3.85
N HIS A 208 -15.14 34.97 -3.29
CA HIS A 208 -16.60 34.84 -3.20
C HIS A 208 -17.17 34.68 -1.78
N ALA A 209 -16.42 35.13 -0.77
CA ALA A 209 -16.86 35.09 0.63
C ALA A 209 -16.75 36.45 1.35
N ARG A 210 -16.90 37.57 0.61
CA ARG A 210 -16.92 38.94 1.19
C ARG A 210 -18.06 39.84 0.73
N ALA A 211 -19.07 39.31 0.05
CA ALA A 211 -20.27 40.05 -0.29
C ALA A 211 -21.48 39.25 0.22
N CYS A 212 -21.89 39.54 1.46
CA CYS A 212 -23.21 39.32 2.07
C CYS A 212 -23.06 39.28 3.60
N ALA A 213 -22.95 40.45 4.21
CA ALA A 213 -23.39 40.69 5.58
C ALA A 213 -24.01 42.10 5.59
N PRO A 214 -25.17 42.30 6.25
CA PRO A 214 -25.86 43.59 6.30
C PRO A 214 -25.06 44.65 7.05
#